data_AF-A0A1V5DF27-F1
#
_entry.id   AF-A0A1V5DF27-F1
#
_cell.length_a   1.000
_cell.length_b   1.000
_cell.length_c   1.000
_cell.angle_alpha   90.00
_cell.angle_beta   90.00
_cell.angle_gamma   90.00
#
_symmetry.space_group_name_H-M   'P 1'
#
loop_
_entity.id
_entity.type
_entity.pdbx_description
1 polymer ?
#
loop_
_entity_poly.entity_id
_entity_poly.type
_entity_poly.pdbx_seq_one_letter_code
_entity_poly.pdbx_strand_id
1 'polypeptide(L)'
;MDSRLTLHPEILNQETKGIDYLHPRFGLLSRSSIKRGQRVLKERRNILKSIEASYGVPREVLIAIFRVETNLGKNLGKYRVFNSLLTLTVMVNRRSVWAGQELIDLFTLCKNNRTNPFSIRGSAAGAFGLCQFVPSSYLAYGVDGNDDGVVDLFDFPDAMASTANYLKSHGWHNRNARKQFQAIWAYNRCENYVKAVLAYSRQVKLRSSLKSTTAQKKYDDPKRIRTRGSNRTRIAEDRQNQR
;
A
#
# COMPACT_ATOMS: atom_id res chain seq x y z
N MET A 1 -16.77 -34.58 -15.13
CA MET A 1 -16.02 -33.30 -15.19
C MET A 1 -15.18 -33.16 -13.93
N ASP A 2 -13.98 -32.58 -14.04
CA ASP A 2 -13.13 -32.28 -12.89
C ASP A 2 -13.82 -31.25 -11.98
N SER A 3 -13.99 -31.57 -10.70
CA SER A 3 -14.74 -30.75 -9.73
C SER A 3 -14.07 -29.41 -9.40
N ARG A 4 -12.81 -29.22 -9.80
CA ARG A 4 -12.08 -27.95 -9.62
C ARG A 4 -12.44 -26.92 -10.68
N LEU A 5 -12.91 -27.38 -11.85
CA LEU A 5 -13.30 -26.54 -12.97
C LEU A 5 -14.70 -25.98 -12.73
N THR A 6 -14.81 -24.66 -12.72
CA THR A 6 -16.09 -23.96 -12.58
C THR A 6 -16.07 -22.74 -13.48
N LEU A 7 -17.06 -22.58 -14.34
CA LEU A 7 -17.26 -21.34 -15.08
C LEU A 7 -18.05 -20.35 -14.21
N HIS A 8 -17.71 -19.08 -14.32
CA HIS A 8 -18.33 -17.99 -13.54
C HIS A 8 -19.00 -16.96 -14.46
N PRO A 9 -20.10 -17.28 -15.18
CA PRO A 9 -20.76 -16.35 -16.11
C PRO A 9 -21.07 -14.98 -15.51
N GLU A 10 -21.30 -14.91 -14.19
CA GLU A 10 -21.58 -13.67 -13.46
C GLU A 10 -20.46 -12.63 -13.55
N ILE A 11 -19.22 -13.04 -13.87
CA ILE A 11 -18.10 -12.10 -14.01
C ILE A 11 -18.15 -11.31 -15.31
N LEU A 12 -18.84 -11.81 -16.34
CA LEU A 12 -18.94 -11.16 -17.66
C LEU A 12 -19.79 -9.88 -17.60
N ASN A 13 -20.77 -9.89 -16.69
CA ASN A 13 -21.72 -8.78 -16.48
C ASN A 13 -21.26 -7.82 -15.37
N GLN A 14 -20.06 -8.02 -14.81
CA GLN A 14 -19.46 -7.02 -13.92
C GLN A 14 -19.01 -5.83 -14.77
N GLU A 15 -19.97 -4.97 -15.11
CA GLU A 15 -19.66 -3.63 -15.57
C GLU A 15 -18.84 -2.95 -14.48
N THR A 16 -17.54 -2.77 -14.73
CA THR A 16 -16.75 -1.80 -14.00
C THR A 16 -17.22 -0.42 -14.45
N LYS A 17 -18.42 0.01 -14.01
CA LYS A 17 -18.70 1.45 -13.92
C LYS A 17 -17.47 2.06 -13.26
N GLY A 18 -16.83 3.02 -13.93
CA GLY A 18 -15.52 3.54 -13.54
C GLY A 18 -15.52 3.81 -12.04
N ILE A 19 -14.68 3.09 -11.30
CA ILE A 19 -14.63 3.21 -9.84
C ILE A 19 -14.18 4.64 -9.53
N ASP A 20 -15.01 5.38 -8.81
CA ASP A 20 -14.58 6.65 -8.23
C ASP A 20 -13.93 6.37 -6.87
N TYR A 21 -12.61 6.16 -6.90
CA TYR A 21 -11.79 5.87 -5.73
C TYR A 21 -11.78 7.00 -4.71
N LEU A 22 -12.09 8.23 -5.15
CA LEU A 22 -12.15 9.42 -4.29
C LEU A 22 -13.54 9.64 -3.68
N HIS A 23 -14.56 8.93 -4.13
CA HIS A 23 -15.89 9.03 -3.57
C HIS A 23 -15.88 8.63 -2.07
N PRO A 24 -16.55 9.38 -1.17
CA PRO A 24 -16.55 9.07 0.26
C PRO A 24 -16.97 7.64 0.62
N ARG A 25 -17.90 7.04 -0.16
CA ARG A 25 -18.32 5.63 0.01
C ARG A 25 -17.20 4.61 -0.22
N PHE A 26 -16.21 4.91 -1.07
CA PHE A 26 -15.03 4.06 -1.24
C PHE A 26 -14.12 4.12 0.01
N GLY A 27 -14.17 5.23 0.76
CA GLY A 27 -13.53 5.37 2.07
C GLY A 27 -12.01 5.44 2.03
N LEU A 28 -11.40 5.71 0.86
CA LEU A 28 -9.94 5.79 0.68
C LEU A 28 -9.31 6.81 1.62
N LEU A 29 -9.84 8.04 1.63
CA LEU A 29 -9.32 9.17 2.39
C LEU A 29 -9.96 9.32 3.77
N SER A 30 -10.69 8.32 4.25
CA SER A 30 -11.22 8.33 5.62
C SER A 30 -10.07 8.30 6.66
N ARG A 31 -10.29 8.92 7.83
CA ARG A 31 -9.29 8.93 8.92
C ARG A 31 -8.85 7.51 9.32
N SER A 32 -9.78 6.56 9.35
CA SER A 32 -9.49 5.15 9.65
C SER A 32 -8.59 4.52 8.57
N SER A 33 -8.91 4.74 7.29
CA SER A 33 -8.11 4.25 6.16
C SER A 33 -6.69 4.81 6.20
N ILE A 34 -6.52 6.11 6.43
CA ILE A 34 -5.21 6.76 6.53
C ILE A 34 -4.40 6.21 7.72
N LYS A 35 -5.01 6.07 8.90
CA LYS A 35 -4.35 5.50 10.08
C LYS A 35 -3.85 4.07 9.85
N ARG A 36 -4.61 3.25 9.11
CA ARG A 36 -4.18 1.88 8.75
C ARG A 36 -2.96 1.91 7.83
N GLY A 37 -2.94 2.76 6.80
CA GLY A 37 -1.77 2.89 5.93
C GLY A 37 -0.52 3.37 6.68
N GLN A 38 -0.69 4.35 7.57
CA GLN A 38 0.38 4.83 8.46
C GLN A 38 0.91 3.73 9.40
N ARG A 39 0.03 2.85 9.88
CA ARG A 39 0.43 1.69 10.70
C ARG A 39 1.30 0.74 9.89
N VAL A 40 0.89 0.36 8.68
CA VAL A 40 1.68 -0.51 7.80
C VAL A 40 3.06 0.11 7.51
N LEU A 41 3.12 1.41 7.20
CA LEU A 41 4.38 2.14 7.01
C LEU A 41 5.31 2.07 8.23
N LYS A 42 4.75 2.09 9.45
CA LYS A 42 5.52 1.98 10.70
C LYS A 42 5.99 0.55 10.95
N GLU A 43 5.09 -0.42 10.82
CA GLU A 43 5.35 -1.84 11.12
C GLU A 43 6.27 -2.51 10.10
N ARG A 44 6.24 -2.07 8.84
CA ARG A 44 7.06 -2.60 7.74
C ARG A 44 8.16 -1.63 7.32
N ARG A 45 8.60 -0.76 8.23
CA ARG A 45 9.54 0.34 7.94
C ARG A 45 10.84 -0.14 7.28
N ASN A 46 11.42 -1.24 7.75
CA ASN A 46 12.74 -1.70 7.30
C ASN A 46 12.68 -2.21 5.86
N ILE A 47 11.76 -3.13 5.56
CA ILE A 47 11.59 -3.66 4.21
C ILE A 47 11.19 -2.56 3.22
N LEU A 48 10.26 -1.68 3.58
CA LEU A 48 9.85 -0.57 2.72
C LEU A 48 10.97 0.44 2.48
N LYS A 49 11.85 0.68 3.45
CA LYS A 49 13.05 1.49 3.27
C LYS A 49 14.02 0.85 2.28
N SER A 50 14.24 -0.46 2.39
CA SER A 50 15.10 -1.21 1.47
C SER A 50 14.59 -1.11 0.03
N ILE A 51 13.32 -1.43 -0.17
CA ILE A 51 12.67 -1.34 -1.50
C ILE A 51 12.72 0.09 -2.06
N GLU A 52 12.43 1.10 -1.24
CA GLU A 52 12.52 2.50 -1.69
C GLU A 52 13.94 2.88 -2.10
N ALA A 53 14.96 2.40 -1.39
CA ALA A 53 16.37 2.64 -1.75
C ALA A 53 16.74 1.97 -3.09
N SER A 54 16.30 0.73 -3.31
CA SER A 54 16.64 -0.03 -4.52
C SER A 54 15.94 0.50 -5.77
N TYR A 55 14.64 0.84 -5.66
CA TYR A 55 13.84 1.20 -6.84
C TYR A 55 13.66 2.72 -7.00
N GLY A 56 13.91 3.49 -5.94
CA GLY A 56 13.62 4.91 -5.90
C GLY A 56 12.13 5.23 -5.90
N VAL A 57 11.24 4.27 -5.63
CA VAL A 57 9.79 4.52 -5.51
C VAL A 57 9.46 4.79 -4.04
N PRO A 58 8.87 5.94 -3.68
CA PRO A 58 8.56 6.27 -2.29
C PRO A 58 7.62 5.23 -1.68
N ARG A 59 7.92 4.77 -0.47
CA ARG A 59 7.10 3.76 0.23
C ARG A 59 5.63 4.16 0.38
N GLU A 60 5.33 5.45 0.48
CA GLU A 60 3.94 5.91 0.57
C GLU A 60 3.16 5.70 -0.73
N VAL A 61 3.84 5.68 -1.88
CA VAL A 61 3.23 5.33 -3.17
C VAL A 61 2.92 3.83 -3.21
N LEU A 62 3.85 2.99 -2.76
CA LEU A 62 3.64 1.53 -2.67
C LEU A 62 2.45 1.21 -1.75
N ILE A 63 2.39 1.83 -0.58
CA ILE A 63 1.27 1.66 0.36
C ILE A 63 -0.03 2.23 -0.19
N ALA A 64 0.00 3.25 -1.03
CA ALA A 64 -1.18 3.77 -1.68
C ALA A 64 -1.73 2.79 -2.73
N ILE A 65 -0.89 2.20 -3.56
CA ILE A 65 -1.31 1.13 -4.49
C ILE A 65 -1.84 -0.05 -3.69
N PHE A 66 -1.10 -0.54 -2.68
CA PHE A 66 -1.57 -1.63 -1.81
C PHE A 66 -2.93 -1.35 -1.17
N ARG A 67 -3.19 -0.10 -0.77
CA ARG A 67 -4.49 0.30 -0.25
C ARG A 67 -5.58 0.27 -1.33
N VAL A 68 -5.31 0.79 -2.52
CA VAL A 68 -6.30 0.88 -3.59
C VAL A 68 -6.65 -0.50 -4.12
N GLU A 69 -5.64 -1.36 -4.34
CA GLU A 69 -5.82 -2.69 -4.91
C GLU A 69 -6.56 -3.65 -3.97
N THR A 70 -6.13 -3.75 -2.70
CA THR A 70 -6.59 -4.83 -1.82
C THR A 70 -7.09 -4.35 -0.47
N ASN A 71 -7.27 -3.03 -0.29
CA ASN A 71 -7.62 -2.45 1.01
C ASN A 71 -6.63 -2.83 2.12
N LEU A 72 -5.33 -2.84 1.78
CA LEU A 72 -4.23 -3.29 2.63
C LEU A 72 -4.38 -4.79 2.97
N GLY A 73 -4.57 -5.63 1.94
CA GLY A 73 -4.60 -7.09 2.05
C GLY A 73 -5.95 -7.69 2.49
N LYS A 74 -6.97 -6.87 2.75
CA LYS A 74 -8.30 -7.35 3.17
C LYS A 74 -9.11 -7.98 2.04
N ASN A 75 -8.87 -7.54 0.80
CA ASN A 75 -9.65 -7.92 -0.37
C ASN A 75 -8.71 -8.51 -1.43
N LEU A 76 -8.43 -9.81 -1.36
CA LEU A 76 -7.53 -10.49 -2.31
C LEU A 76 -8.27 -11.13 -3.50
N GLY A 77 -9.61 -11.14 -3.42
CA GLY A 77 -10.47 -11.85 -4.36
C GLY A 77 -10.79 -13.27 -3.90
N LYS A 78 -11.86 -13.82 -4.47
CA LYS A 78 -12.46 -15.08 -4.03
C LYS A 78 -12.45 -16.18 -5.09
N TYR A 79 -12.20 -15.82 -6.34
CA TYR A 79 -12.22 -16.75 -7.47
C TYR A 79 -10.88 -17.45 -7.60
N ARG A 80 -10.87 -18.68 -8.12
CA ARG A 80 -9.62 -19.26 -8.62
C ARG A 80 -9.22 -18.52 -9.88
N VAL A 81 -8.00 -18.02 -9.95
CA VAL A 81 -7.50 -17.26 -11.13
C VAL A 81 -7.69 -18.07 -12.40
N PHE A 82 -7.38 -19.38 -12.34
CA PHE A 82 -7.65 -20.32 -13.43
C PHE A 82 -9.10 -20.28 -13.91
N ASN A 83 -10.08 -20.42 -13.01
CA ASN A 83 -11.50 -20.47 -13.37
C ASN A 83 -11.98 -19.13 -13.95
N SER A 84 -11.52 -18.00 -13.40
CA SER A 84 -11.82 -16.67 -13.92
C SER A 84 -11.29 -16.48 -15.35
N LEU A 85 -10.01 -16.79 -15.59
CA LEU A 85 -9.40 -16.66 -16.91
C LEU A 85 -9.98 -17.65 -17.92
N LEU A 86 -10.25 -18.90 -17.51
CA LEU A 86 -10.94 -19.88 -18.35
C LEU A 86 -12.31 -19.37 -18.77
N THR A 87 -13.11 -18.87 -17.83
CA THR A 87 -14.44 -18.28 -18.11
C THR A 87 -14.33 -17.14 -19.12
N LEU A 88 -13.41 -16.21 -18.91
CA LEU A 88 -13.19 -15.10 -19.83
C LEU A 88 -12.68 -15.57 -21.21
N THR A 89 -11.94 -16.67 -21.27
CA THR A 89 -11.40 -17.21 -22.53
C THR A 89 -12.49 -17.88 -23.36
N VAL A 90 -13.30 -18.75 -22.76
CA VAL A 90 -14.22 -19.63 -23.50
C VAL A 90 -15.60 -19.03 -23.72
N MET A 91 -16.01 -18.05 -22.92
CA MET A 91 -17.30 -17.37 -23.08
C MET A 91 -17.16 -16.12 -23.95
N VAL A 92 -18.17 -15.82 -24.76
CA VAL A 92 -18.15 -14.68 -25.69
C VAL A 92 -18.06 -13.36 -24.93
N ASN A 93 -16.93 -12.67 -25.07
CA ASN A 93 -16.71 -11.31 -24.57
C ASN A 93 -15.52 -10.65 -25.27
N ARG A 94 -15.37 -9.33 -25.13
CA ARG A 94 -14.30 -8.54 -25.78
C ARG A 94 -12.87 -8.84 -25.31
N ARG A 95 -12.69 -9.57 -24.20
CA ARG A 95 -11.39 -9.85 -23.57
C ARG A 95 -10.94 -11.29 -23.77
N SER A 96 -11.65 -12.11 -24.54
CA SER A 96 -11.38 -13.55 -24.67
C SER A 96 -9.96 -13.88 -25.13
N VAL A 97 -9.45 -13.17 -26.15
CA VAL A 97 -8.08 -13.37 -26.66
C VAL A 97 -7.03 -13.01 -25.59
N TRP A 98 -7.19 -11.85 -24.93
CA TRP A 98 -6.30 -11.44 -23.85
C TRP A 98 -6.34 -12.43 -22.68
N ALA A 99 -7.53 -12.88 -22.27
CA ALA A 99 -7.69 -13.83 -21.18
C ALA A 99 -7.06 -15.20 -21.51
N GLY A 100 -7.13 -15.63 -22.77
CA GLY A 100 -6.44 -16.83 -23.23
C GLY A 100 -4.93 -16.72 -23.08
N GLN A 101 -4.35 -15.55 -23.40
CA GLN A 101 -2.93 -15.30 -23.18
C GLN A 101 -2.56 -15.29 -21.69
N GLU A 102 -3.34 -14.61 -20.84
CA GLU A 102 -3.12 -14.62 -19.39
C GLU A 102 -3.27 -16.04 -18.79
N LEU A 103 -4.13 -16.88 -19.36
CA LEU A 103 -4.26 -18.29 -18.93
C LEU A 103 -3.01 -19.10 -19.29
N ILE A 104 -2.40 -18.86 -20.46
CA ILE A 104 -1.11 -19.45 -20.85
C ILE A 104 0.00 -18.97 -19.89
N ASP A 105 0.01 -17.68 -19.58
CA ASP A 105 0.98 -17.09 -18.65
C ASP A 105 0.79 -17.64 -17.22
N LEU A 106 -0.46 -17.91 -16.80
CA LEU A 106 -0.76 -18.62 -15.55
C LEU A 106 -0.17 -20.03 -15.53
N PHE A 107 -0.27 -20.78 -16.62
CA PHE A 107 0.37 -22.09 -16.68
C PHE A 107 1.90 -21.98 -16.65
N THR A 108 2.47 -20.99 -17.33
CA THR A 108 3.90 -20.72 -17.32
C THR A 108 4.40 -20.41 -15.91
N LEU A 109 3.75 -19.50 -15.18
CA LEU A 109 4.15 -19.18 -13.81
C LEU A 109 3.98 -20.38 -12.87
N CYS A 110 2.90 -21.14 -13.00
CA CYS A 110 2.65 -22.34 -12.18
C CYS A 110 3.70 -23.43 -12.44
N LYS A 111 4.11 -23.60 -13.70
CA LYS A 111 5.18 -24.53 -14.08
C LYS A 111 6.51 -24.11 -13.47
N ASN A 112 6.88 -22.83 -13.59
CA ASN A 112 8.14 -22.30 -13.05
C ASN A 112 8.23 -22.46 -11.53
N ASN A 113 7.13 -22.22 -10.83
CA ASN A 113 7.08 -22.25 -9.36
C ASN A 113 6.69 -23.61 -8.79
N ARG A 114 6.38 -24.60 -9.65
CA ARG A 114 5.81 -25.90 -9.25
C ARG A 114 4.54 -25.75 -8.41
N THR A 115 3.74 -24.74 -8.71
CA THR A 115 2.48 -24.43 -8.01
C THR A 115 1.29 -25.05 -8.75
N ASN A 116 0.28 -25.48 -8.00
CA ASN A 116 -0.97 -25.96 -8.58
C ASN A 116 -1.78 -24.79 -9.19
N PRO A 117 -2.12 -24.79 -10.50
CA PRO A 117 -2.90 -23.71 -11.12
C PRO A 117 -4.26 -23.46 -10.47
N PHE A 118 -4.84 -24.46 -9.80
CA PHE A 118 -6.11 -24.35 -9.10
C PHE A 118 -6.02 -23.78 -7.67
N SER A 119 -4.82 -23.55 -7.13
CA SER A 119 -4.63 -23.02 -5.77
C SER A 119 -4.61 -21.50 -5.71
N ILE A 120 -4.29 -20.81 -6.81
CA ILE A 120 -4.14 -19.34 -6.83
C ILE A 120 -5.52 -18.68 -6.84
N ARG A 121 -5.77 -17.83 -5.84
CA ARG A 121 -7.01 -17.05 -5.73
C ARG A 121 -6.80 -15.60 -6.14
N GLY A 122 -7.84 -14.98 -6.70
CA GLY A 122 -7.78 -13.62 -7.20
C GLY A 122 -9.13 -13.01 -7.49
N SER A 123 -9.08 -11.85 -8.15
CA SER A 123 -10.21 -11.12 -8.67
C SER A 123 -10.91 -11.86 -9.81
N ALA A 124 -12.11 -11.39 -10.14
CA ALA A 124 -12.88 -11.87 -11.27
C ALA A 124 -12.14 -11.75 -12.62
N ALA A 125 -11.21 -10.79 -12.73
CA ALA A 125 -10.43 -10.56 -13.95
C ALA A 125 -9.11 -11.35 -13.99
N GLY A 126 -8.85 -12.22 -13.00
CA GLY A 126 -7.61 -12.99 -12.91
C GLY A 126 -6.42 -12.27 -12.28
N ALA A 127 -6.62 -11.06 -11.75
CA ALA A 127 -5.59 -10.37 -10.99
C ALA A 127 -5.47 -10.94 -9.56
N PHE A 128 -4.27 -11.09 -9.01
CA PHE A 128 -4.03 -11.79 -7.73
C PHE A 128 -2.93 -11.16 -6.86
N GLY A 129 -2.83 -11.63 -5.62
CA GLY A 129 -1.88 -11.13 -4.63
C GLY A 129 -2.21 -9.73 -4.11
N LEU A 130 -1.31 -9.18 -3.30
CA LEU A 130 -1.45 -7.89 -2.64
C LEU A 130 -1.38 -6.70 -3.62
N CYS A 131 -0.71 -6.89 -4.76
CA CYS A 131 -0.54 -5.89 -5.81
C CYS A 131 -1.53 -6.06 -6.99
N GLN A 132 -2.38 -7.10 -6.98
CA GLN A 132 -3.35 -7.40 -8.04
C GLN A 132 -2.71 -7.41 -9.44
N PHE A 133 -1.60 -8.13 -9.59
CA PHE A 133 -1.04 -8.41 -10.90
C PHE A 133 -1.87 -9.48 -11.62
N VAL A 134 -1.96 -9.34 -12.94
CA VAL A 134 -2.34 -10.45 -13.82
C VAL A 134 -1.10 -11.33 -14.10
N PRO A 135 -1.28 -12.59 -14.55
CA PRO A 135 -0.17 -13.50 -14.83
C PRO A 135 0.98 -12.93 -15.66
N SER A 136 0.68 -12.18 -16.72
CA SER A 136 1.71 -11.55 -17.56
C SER A 136 2.57 -10.54 -16.78
N SER A 137 1.94 -9.71 -15.95
CA SER A 137 2.64 -8.77 -15.06
C SER A 137 3.49 -9.48 -14.00
N TYR A 138 3.02 -10.62 -13.48
CA TYR A 138 3.82 -11.45 -12.57
C TYR A 138 5.11 -11.91 -13.25
N LEU A 139 5.01 -12.48 -14.45
CA LEU A 139 6.17 -12.98 -15.19
C LEU A 139 7.15 -11.85 -15.56
N ALA A 140 6.65 -10.67 -15.92
CA ALA A 140 7.47 -9.55 -16.37
C ALA A 140 8.11 -8.74 -15.23
N TYR A 141 7.43 -8.64 -14.08
CA TYR A 141 7.80 -7.68 -13.03
C TYR A 141 7.86 -8.26 -11.62
N GLY A 142 7.54 -9.54 -11.44
CA GLY A 142 7.67 -10.24 -10.17
C GLY A 142 9.10 -10.21 -9.65
N VAL A 143 9.26 -9.90 -8.36
CA VAL A 143 10.54 -9.85 -7.67
C VAL A 143 10.39 -10.54 -6.31
N ASP A 144 11.34 -11.43 -6.01
CA ASP A 144 11.55 -11.99 -4.68
C ASP A 144 12.10 -10.86 -3.79
N GLY A 145 11.25 -10.34 -2.91
CA GLY A 145 11.53 -9.17 -2.10
C GLY A 145 12.09 -9.51 -0.73
N ASN A 146 12.07 -10.78 -0.33
CA ASN A 146 12.59 -11.27 0.95
C ASN A 146 13.84 -12.17 0.79
N ASP A 147 14.25 -12.44 -0.45
CA ASP A 147 15.38 -13.26 -0.86
C ASP A 147 15.26 -14.74 -0.44
N ASP A 148 14.04 -15.29 -0.40
CA ASP A 148 13.78 -16.70 -0.03
C ASP A 148 13.82 -17.68 -1.22
N GLY A 149 14.02 -17.18 -2.43
CA GLY A 149 14.10 -17.93 -3.69
C GLY A 149 12.76 -18.13 -4.39
N VAL A 150 11.67 -17.57 -3.86
CA VAL A 150 10.32 -17.67 -4.43
C VAL A 150 9.74 -16.27 -4.61
N VAL A 151 8.98 -16.06 -5.69
CA VAL A 151 8.19 -14.84 -5.85
C VAL A 151 6.74 -15.14 -5.48
N ASP A 152 6.34 -14.79 -4.26
CA ASP A 152 4.97 -14.90 -3.75
C ASP A 152 4.31 -13.52 -3.60
N LEU A 153 3.43 -13.15 -4.53
CA LEU A 153 2.69 -11.87 -4.45
C LEU A 153 1.67 -11.80 -3.31
N PHE A 154 1.44 -12.89 -2.57
CA PHE A 154 0.69 -12.86 -1.31
C PHE A 154 1.56 -12.47 -0.12
N ASP A 155 2.89 -12.59 -0.23
CA ASP A 155 3.84 -12.07 0.73
C ASP A 155 4.09 -10.57 0.51
N PHE A 156 4.26 -9.85 1.62
CA PHE A 156 4.32 -8.39 1.61
C PHE A 156 5.61 -7.84 0.97
N PRO A 157 6.82 -8.29 1.35
CA PRO A 157 8.08 -7.93 0.68
C PRO A 157 8.01 -8.05 -0.85
N ASP A 158 7.62 -9.22 -1.36
CA ASP A 158 7.56 -9.55 -2.78
C ASP A 158 6.57 -8.68 -3.53
N ALA A 159 5.36 -8.54 -3.00
CA ALA A 159 4.36 -7.68 -3.63
C ALA A 159 4.81 -6.22 -3.71
N MET A 160 5.48 -5.71 -2.67
CA MET A 160 5.96 -4.33 -2.64
C MET A 160 7.18 -4.14 -3.55
N ALA A 161 8.10 -5.11 -3.59
CA ALA A 161 9.24 -5.11 -4.50
C ALA A 161 8.78 -5.19 -5.96
N SER A 162 7.85 -6.10 -6.27
CA SER A 162 7.23 -6.25 -7.60
C SER A 162 6.49 -4.99 -8.03
N THR A 163 5.74 -4.36 -7.13
CA THR A 163 5.07 -3.07 -7.40
C THR A 163 6.09 -1.97 -7.69
N ALA A 164 7.18 -1.90 -6.93
CA ALA A 164 8.24 -0.92 -7.14
C ALA A 164 8.99 -1.15 -8.46
N ASN A 165 9.29 -2.41 -8.78
CA ASN A 165 9.89 -2.82 -10.04
C ASN A 165 9.01 -2.45 -11.23
N TYR A 166 7.71 -2.74 -11.16
CA TYR A 166 6.75 -2.35 -12.19
C TYR A 166 6.78 -0.83 -12.43
N LEU A 167 6.65 -0.03 -11.39
CA LEU A 167 6.65 1.43 -11.53
C LEU A 167 7.97 1.95 -12.10
N LYS A 168 9.09 1.39 -11.64
CA LYS A 168 10.44 1.74 -12.13
C LYS A 168 10.59 1.43 -13.62
N SER A 169 10.19 0.23 -14.04
CA SER A 169 10.22 -0.22 -15.44
C SER A 169 9.30 0.61 -16.33
N HIS A 170 8.22 1.17 -15.79
CA HIS A 170 7.34 2.12 -16.48
C HIS A 170 7.80 3.58 -16.35
N GLY A 171 9.09 3.80 -16.04
CA GLY A 171 9.73 5.10 -16.13
C GLY A 171 9.58 6.00 -14.89
N TRP A 172 9.18 5.45 -13.74
CA TRP A 172 9.07 6.23 -12.50
C TRP A 172 10.32 7.07 -12.22
N HIS A 173 10.11 8.34 -11.87
CA HIS A 173 11.19 9.25 -11.49
C HIS A 173 10.74 10.25 -10.41
N ASN A 174 11.42 10.28 -9.26
CA ASN A 174 11.00 11.03 -8.07
C ASN A 174 10.82 12.53 -8.25
N ARG A 175 11.55 13.15 -9.18
CA ARG A 175 11.51 14.59 -9.41
C ARG A 175 10.73 14.98 -10.67
N ASN A 176 9.99 14.06 -11.27
CA ASN A 176 9.24 14.32 -12.50
C ASN A 176 7.78 13.85 -12.36
N ALA A 177 6.88 14.80 -12.12
CA ALA A 177 5.46 14.53 -11.89
C ALA A 177 4.78 13.85 -13.10
N ARG A 178 5.19 14.18 -14.34
CA ARG A 178 4.66 13.54 -15.55
C ARG A 178 5.04 12.07 -15.62
N LYS A 179 6.30 11.73 -15.33
CA LYS A 179 6.77 10.34 -15.28
C LYS A 179 6.11 9.55 -14.15
N GLN A 180 5.88 10.18 -12.98
CA GLN A 180 5.12 9.55 -11.89
C GLN A 180 3.67 9.25 -12.30
N PHE A 181 3.02 10.22 -12.94
CA PHE A 181 1.66 10.04 -13.46
C PHE A 181 1.62 8.89 -14.46
N GLN A 182 2.53 8.87 -15.45
CA GLN A 182 2.58 7.86 -16.49
C GLN A 182 2.83 6.45 -15.93
N ALA A 183 3.73 6.30 -14.96
CA ALA A 183 4.01 5.02 -14.32
C ALA A 183 2.78 4.48 -13.55
N ILE A 184 2.08 5.33 -12.79
CA ILE A 184 0.85 4.92 -12.07
C ILE A 184 -0.29 4.65 -13.07
N TRP A 185 -0.41 5.45 -14.13
CA TRP A 185 -1.42 5.26 -15.16
C TRP A 185 -1.19 3.98 -15.97
N ALA A 186 0.07 3.56 -16.15
CA ALA A 186 0.38 2.27 -16.76
C ALA A 186 -0.17 1.10 -15.92
N TYR A 187 -0.09 1.22 -14.59
CA TYR A 187 -0.60 0.24 -13.63
C TYR A 187 -2.12 0.05 -13.75
N ASN A 188 -2.85 1.16 -13.82
CA ASN A 188 -4.29 1.16 -14.13
C ASN A 188 -4.60 2.41 -14.96
N ARG A 189 -5.10 2.18 -16.19
CA ARG A 189 -5.32 3.18 -17.25
C ARG A 189 -6.50 4.12 -16.97
N CYS A 190 -6.52 4.72 -15.79
CA CYS A 190 -7.59 5.55 -15.27
C CYS A 190 -7.01 6.76 -14.51
N GLU A 191 -7.39 7.97 -14.90
CA GLU A 191 -6.90 9.18 -14.22
C GLU A 191 -7.40 9.26 -12.76
N ASN A 192 -8.63 8.81 -12.47
CA ASN A 192 -9.15 8.78 -11.11
C ASN A 192 -8.31 7.86 -10.20
N TYR A 193 -7.82 6.73 -10.74
CA TYR A 193 -6.88 5.85 -10.03
C TYR A 193 -5.57 6.58 -9.70
N VAL A 194 -4.96 7.27 -10.67
CA VAL A 194 -3.72 8.02 -10.44
C VAL A 194 -3.92 9.09 -9.37
N LYS A 195 -5.01 9.85 -9.46
CA LYS A 195 -5.36 10.88 -8.47
C LYS A 195 -5.55 10.27 -7.08
N ALA A 196 -6.20 9.11 -6.98
CA ALA A 196 -6.42 8.40 -5.73
C ALA A 196 -5.11 7.92 -5.09
N VAL A 197 -4.23 7.26 -5.84
CA VAL A 197 -2.91 6.81 -5.37
C VAL A 197 -2.09 8.00 -4.86
N LEU A 198 -2.01 9.08 -5.64
CA LEU A 198 -1.25 10.28 -5.26
C LEU A 198 -1.88 11.00 -4.06
N ALA A 199 -3.21 11.10 -3.98
CA ALA A 199 -3.88 11.72 -2.84
C ALA A 199 -3.65 10.92 -1.55
N TYR A 200 -3.83 9.60 -1.60
CA TYR A 200 -3.63 8.75 -0.43
C TYR A 200 -2.16 8.73 0.02
N SER A 201 -1.20 8.61 -0.92
CA SER A 201 0.24 8.64 -0.59
C SER A 201 0.63 9.90 0.18
N ARG A 202 0.12 11.09 -0.20
CA ARG A 202 0.36 12.35 0.53
C ARG A 202 -0.25 12.34 1.93
N GLN A 203 -1.40 11.72 2.13
CA GLN A 203 -2.09 11.67 3.43
C GLN A 203 -1.44 10.69 4.41
N VAL A 204 -0.96 9.54 3.91
CA VAL A 204 -0.25 8.56 4.75
C VAL A 204 1.19 8.97 5.03
N LYS A 205 1.79 9.82 4.19
CA LYS A 205 3.05 10.52 4.47
C LYS A 205 2.85 11.44 5.67
N LEU A 206 3.00 10.89 6.86
CA LEU A 206 2.89 11.64 8.11
C LEU A 206 3.86 12.83 8.07
N ARG A 207 3.32 14.01 8.38
CA ARG A 207 4.06 15.18 8.89
C ARG A 207 4.76 14.79 10.19
N SER A 208 5.86 14.05 10.09
CA SER A 208 6.74 13.71 11.21
C SER A 208 7.37 14.94 11.88
N SER A 209 7.22 16.15 11.32
CA SER A 209 7.84 17.38 11.83
C SER A 209 6.99 18.22 12.79
N LEU A 210 5.66 18.06 12.86
CA LEU A 210 4.80 19.00 13.62
C LEU A 210 4.63 18.69 15.12
N LYS A 211 5.17 17.56 15.61
CA LYS A 211 5.12 17.21 17.05
C LYS A 211 6.46 17.28 17.78
N SER A 212 7.56 17.66 17.13
CA SER A 212 8.84 17.88 17.82
C SER A 212 9.04 19.33 18.29
N THR A 213 8.38 20.32 17.68
CA THR A 213 8.62 21.74 17.97
C THR A 213 7.86 22.30 19.18
N THR A 214 6.85 21.60 19.69
CA THR A 214 6.08 22.06 20.87
C THR A 214 6.58 21.44 22.19
N ALA A 215 7.35 20.35 22.12
CA ALA A 215 7.92 19.70 23.31
C ALA A 215 9.26 20.32 23.76
N GLN A 216 10.00 20.97 22.84
CA GLN A 216 11.31 21.58 23.16
C GLN A 216 11.20 23.01 23.71
N LYS A 217 10.07 23.72 23.52
CA LYS A 217 9.86 25.10 24.04
C LYS A 217 9.39 25.17 25.50
N LYS A 218 9.32 24.06 26.22
CA LYS A 218 8.84 24.01 27.62
C LYS A 218 9.94 23.83 28.66
N TYR A 219 11.22 23.81 28.25
CA TYR A 219 12.37 23.60 29.15
C TYR A 219 13.43 24.71 29.15
N ASP A 220 13.32 25.74 28.31
CA ASP A 220 14.23 26.90 28.31
C ASP A 220 13.52 28.20 28.70
N ASP A 221 12.99 28.28 29.93
CA ASP A 221 12.63 29.55 30.56
C ASP A 221 13.24 29.66 31.97
N PRO A 222 14.40 30.34 32.13
CA PRO A 222 15.10 30.45 33.41
C PRO A 222 14.54 31.57 34.30
N LYS A 223 13.22 31.76 34.40
CA LYS A 223 12.62 32.72 35.34
C LYS A 223 11.33 32.22 36.00
N ARG A 224 11.46 31.33 37.00
CA ARG A 224 10.47 31.24 38.10
C ARG A 224 10.99 30.55 39.36
N ILE A 225 11.99 31.15 40.00
CA ILE A 225 12.15 30.97 41.45
C ILE A 225 11.16 31.93 42.12
N ARG A 226 9.98 31.42 42.48
CA ARG A 226 9.09 32.07 43.44
C ARG A 226 9.23 31.37 44.79
N THR A 227 10.16 31.85 45.60
CA THR A 227 10.10 31.68 47.05
C THR A 227 9.03 32.62 47.62
N ARG A 228 8.09 32.07 48.39
CA ARG A 228 7.70 32.56 49.73
C ARG A 228 6.45 31.79 50.21
N GLY A 229 6.71 30.81 51.07
CA GLY A 229 5.74 30.28 52.01
C GLY A 229 5.85 31.01 53.36
N SER A 230 4.69 31.44 53.84
CA SER A 230 4.27 31.86 55.18
C SER A 230 5.12 31.40 56.39
N ASN A 231 5.39 32.30 57.35
CA ASN A 231 4.66 32.31 58.62
C ASN A 231 5.02 33.50 59.54
N ARG A 232 3.97 34.01 60.21
CA ARG A 232 3.97 34.99 61.29
C ARG A 232 4.53 34.38 62.58
N THR A 233 5.36 35.13 63.31
CA THR A 233 5.36 35.15 64.78
C THR A 233 5.75 36.54 65.27
N ARG A 234 4.97 37.08 66.21
CA ARG A 234 5.22 38.33 66.95
C ARG A 234 6.26 38.09 68.07
N ILE A 235 6.98 39.14 68.49
CA ILE A 235 7.17 39.64 69.87
C ILE A 235 8.57 40.26 70.07
N ALA A 236 8.54 41.53 70.49
CA ALA A 236 9.42 42.34 71.36
C ALA A 236 10.96 42.29 71.30
N GLU A 237 11.53 43.50 71.21
CA GLU A 237 12.61 44.09 72.04
C GLU A 237 13.50 43.15 72.86
N ASP A 238 14.84 43.20 72.68
CA ASP A 238 15.76 44.05 73.46
C ASP A 238 17.24 43.75 73.10
N ARG A 239 18.07 44.81 73.15
CA ARG A 239 19.51 44.91 73.51
C ARG A 239 20.63 43.97 72.98
N GLN A 240 21.65 44.66 72.46
CA GLN A 240 23.10 44.61 72.77
C GLN A 240 24.07 43.53 72.20
N ASN A 241 25.19 44.10 71.71
CA ASN A 241 26.60 43.69 71.74
C ASN A 241 27.18 42.62 70.80
N GLN A 242 27.94 43.13 69.83
CA GLN A 242 29.37 42.85 69.58
C GLN A 242 29.99 41.63 70.28
N ARG A 243 30.36 40.61 69.50
CA ARG A 243 31.76 40.28 69.13
C ARG A 243 31.78 39.13 68.13
#